data_AF-A0A9E0ZGS6-F1
#
_entry.id   AF-A0A9E0ZGS6-F1
#
_cell.length_a   1.000
_cell.length_b   1.000
_cell.length_c   1.000
_cell.angle_alpha   90.00
_cell.angle_beta   90.00
_cell.angle_gamma   90.00
#
_symmetry.space_group_name_H-M   'P 1'
#
loop_
_entity.id
_entity.type
_entity.pdbx_description
1 polymer ?
#
loop_
_entity_poly.entity_id
_entity_poly.type
_entity_poly.pdbx_seq_one_letter_code
_entity_poly.pdbx_strand_id
1 'polypeptide(L)'
;MNNYWEMEFQRQTDQWWTMPHIHKYYNLLKSFAAPVDVISEKEDFSGYPFLIAPAYQLLDNNLVERWTEYVKNGGHLILTCRTGQKDRNAKLWEAPLAAPIHQLAGINSLYYDHLPHSLYGKVDFGDEEYAWNNWADVLTPAAGTDVWAVYADQFYKGAASVIHRRLGKGTVTYIGTDTDDGKLEKEVVRRVYEEAGVPTEDLPYGVVKEWRDGFYIALNYTSDIQEIAIPDEAEILIGSARLEPAGVVVWKEKTNK
;
A
#
# COMPACT_ATOMS: atom_id res chain seq x y z
N MET A 1 15.67 3.90 -18.13
CA MET A 1 14.62 4.79 -17.62
C MET A 1 14.22 4.27 -16.25
N ASN A 2 14.06 5.11 -15.22
CA ASN A 2 13.54 4.69 -13.91
C ASN A 2 12.02 4.90 -13.86
N ASN A 3 11.30 4.10 -13.05
CA ASN A 3 9.85 4.16 -12.85
C ASN A 3 9.34 5.60 -12.63
N TYR A 4 9.96 6.33 -11.70
CA TYR A 4 9.58 7.71 -11.41
C TYR A 4 9.67 8.62 -12.64
N TRP A 5 10.79 8.60 -13.37
CA TRP A 5 10.98 9.49 -14.53
C TRP A 5 10.00 9.20 -15.66
N GLU A 6 9.66 7.94 -15.84
CA GLU A 6 8.71 7.53 -16.86
C GLU A 6 7.30 8.02 -16.52
N MET A 7 6.85 7.85 -15.28
CA MET A 7 5.53 8.30 -14.85
C MET A 7 5.42 9.82 -14.88
N GLU A 8 6.50 10.55 -14.59
CA GLU A 8 6.52 12.01 -14.71
C GLU A 8 6.50 12.48 -16.17
N PHE A 9 7.08 11.70 -17.09
CA PHE A 9 7.02 11.99 -18.52
C PHE A 9 5.64 11.70 -19.11
N GLN A 10 4.97 10.63 -18.66
CA GLN A 10 3.64 10.21 -19.10
C GLN A 10 2.68 10.01 -17.93
N ARG A 11 2.33 11.14 -17.30
CA ARG A 11 1.33 11.17 -16.21
C ARG A 11 -0.05 10.72 -16.65
N GLN A 12 -0.37 10.91 -17.94
CA GLN A 12 -1.67 10.63 -18.60
C GLN A 12 -2.82 11.55 -18.17
N THR A 13 -2.85 11.98 -16.91
CA THR A 13 -3.79 12.98 -16.36
C THR A 13 -3.00 14.03 -15.55
N ASP A 14 -3.53 15.25 -15.45
CA ASP A 14 -2.95 16.32 -14.63
C ASP A 14 -3.12 16.10 -13.13
N GLN A 15 -4.04 15.20 -12.76
CA GLN A 15 -4.30 14.76 -11.39
C GLN A 15 -3.25 13.75 -10.88
N TRP A 16 -2.53 13.05 -11.76
CA TRP A 16 -1.59 11.99 -11.36
C TRP A 16 -0.26 12.55 -10.89
N TRP A 17 0.06 12.35 -9.62
CA TRP A 17 1.35 12.73 -9.04
C TRP A 17 1.99 11.53 -8.34
N THR A 18 3.12 11.07 -8.88
CA THR A 18 3.79 9.82 -8.45
C THR A 18 4.26 9.86 -7.00
N MET A 19 4.90 10.95 -6.58
CA MET A 19 5.44 11.05 -5.20
C MET A 19 4.34 11.11 -4.14
N PRO A 20 3.26 11.90 -4.29
CA PRO A 20 2.08 11.81 -3.43
C PRO A 20 1.49 10.40 -3.34
N HIS A 21 1.38 9.67 -4.45
CA HIS A 21 0.92 8.28 -4.43
C HIS A 21 1.83 7.40 -3.56
N ILE A 22 3.15 7.47 -3.72
CA ILE A 22 4.11 6.74 -2.88
C ILE A 22 4.01 7.16 -1.41
N HIS A 23 3.91 8.47 -1.14
CA HIS A 23 3.79 9.00 0.22
C HIS A 23 2.49 8.58 0.92
N LYS A 24 1.40 8.35 0.19
CA LYS A 24 0.16 7.82 0.76
C LYS A 24 0.40 6.46 1.43
N TYR A 25 1.07 5.54 0.72
CA TYR A 25 1.45 4.24 1.28
C TYR A 25 2.49 4.34 2.39
N TYR A 26 3.43 5.28 2.29
CA TYR A 26 4.38 5.50 3.38
C TYR A 26 3.68 6.02 4.65
N ASN A 27 2.81 7.01 4.52
CA ASN A 27 2.10 7.65 5.63
C ASN A 27 1.12 6.70 6.31
N LEU A 28 0.41 5.84 5.55
CA LEU A 28 -0.47 4.84 6.16
C LEU A 28 0.34 3.82 6.98
N LEU A 29 1.51 3.39 6.51
CA LEU A 29 2.37 2.47 7.26
C LEU A 29 2.90 3.12 8.54
N LYS A 30 3.22 4.42 8.50
CA LYS A 30 3.55 5.20 9.70
C LYS A 30 2.39 5.29 10.68
N SER A 31 1.16 5.44 10.19
CA SER A 31 -0.02 5.42 11.06
C SER A 31 -0.22 4.06 11.75
N PHE A 32 0.27 2.97 11.15
CA PHE A 32 0.22 1.63 11.74
C PHE A 32 1.32 1.37 12.78
N ALA A 33 2.20 2.33 13.05
CA ALA A 33 3.44 2.14 13.81
C ALA A 33 4.34 1.03 13.22
N ALA A 34 4.21 0.75 11.92
CA ALA A 34 5.00 -0.27 11.25
C ALA A 34 6.39 0.29 10.89
N PRO A 35 7.49 -0.39 11.25
CA PRO A 35 8.81 -0.08 10.71
C PRO A 35 8.79 -0.25 9.18
N VAL A 36 9.38 0.71 8.46
CA VAL A 36 9.36 0.73 6.99
C VAL A 36 10.76 0.98 6.45
N ASP A 37 11.19 0.09 5.54
CA ASP A 37 12.36 0.29 4.70
C ASP A 37 11.95 0.59 3.27
N VAL A 38 12.67 1.51 2.62
CA VAL A 38 12.53 1.78 1.18
C VAL A 38 13.67 1.07 0.46
N ILE A 39 13.35 -0.05 -0.19
CA ILE A 39 14.32 -0.93 -0.83
C ILE A 39 14.32 -0.81 -2.35
N SER A 40 15.42 -1.24 -2.96
CA SER A 40 15.47 -1.41 -4.41
C SER A 40 14.89 -2.77 -4.81
N GLU A 41 14.45 -2.89 -6.06
CA GLU A 41 14.03 -4.18 -6.61
C GLU A 41 15.14 -5.25 -6.60
N LYS A 42 16.40 -4.90 -6.36
CA LYS A 42 17.54 -5.83 -6.35
C LYS A 42 17.80 -6.47 -4.99
N GLU A 43 17.21 -5.92 -3.93
CA GLU A 43 17.39 -6.42 -2.57
C GLU A 43 16.75 -7.80 -2.38
N ASP A 44 17.17 -8.52 -1.33
CA ASP A 44 16.48 -9.73 -0.90
C ASP A 44 15.15 -9.37 -0.20
N PHE A 45 14.06 -9.97 -0.67
CA PHE A 45 12.72 -9.74 -0.14
C PHE A 45 12.41 -10.64 1.07
N SER A 46 13.21 -11.68 1.31
CA SER A 46 12.92 -12.71 2.32
C SER A 46 12.85 -12.19 3.76
N GLY A 47 13.52 -11.05 4.04
CA GLY A 47 13.49 -10.38 5.34
C GLY A 47 12.22 -9.58 5.62
N TYR A 48 11.32 -9.42 4.64
CA TYR A 48 10.15 -8.55 4.74
C TYR A 48 8.85 -9.36 4.73
N PRO A 49 8.05 -9.35 5.81
CA PRO A 49 6.76 -10.05 5.83
C PRO A 49 5.75 -9.44 4.85
N PHE A 50 5.83 -8.12 4.62
CA PHE A 50 4.99 -7.39 3.68
C PHE A 50 5.87 -6.62 2.69
N LEU A 51 5.45 -6.57 1.43
CA LEU A 51 6.08 -5.78 0.37
C LEU A 51 5.00 -4.99 -0.37
N ILE A 52 5.19 -3.68 -0.48
CA ILE A 52 4.30 -2.80 -1.27
C ILE A 52 5.09 -2.27 -2.47
N ALA A 53 4.55 -2.44 -3.68
CA ALA A 53 5.11 -1.88 -4.90
C ALA A 53 4.14 -0.82 -5.48
N PRO A 54 4.25 0.45 -5.03
CA PRO A 54 3.36 1.52 -5.46
C PRO A 54 3.68 1.97 -6.88
N ALA A 55 2.68 1.89 -7.77
CA ALA A 55 2.74 2.32 -9.17
C ALA A 55 4.00 1.83 -9.91
N TYR A 56 4.36 0.55 -9.73
CA TYR A 56 5.60 -0.01 -10.25
C TYR A 56 5.48 -0.36 -11.75
N GLN A 57 5.43 0.68 -12.58
CA GLN A 57 5.02 0.62 -13.99
C GLN A 57 5.98 -0.14 -14.93
N LEU A 58 7.30 0.06 -14.75
CA LEU A 58 8.37 -0.55 -15.54
C LEU A 58 8.91 -1.80 -14.84
N LEU A 59 8.73 -2.96 -15.45
CA LEU A 59 9.24 -4.23 -14.94
C LEU A 59 9.73 -5.17 -16.05
N ASP A 60 10.27 -6.30 -15.65
CA ASP A 60 10.56 -7.44 -16.51
C ASP A 60 10.01 -8.74 -15.89
N ASN A 61 10.02 -9.82 -16.67
CA ASN A 61 9.54 -11.11 -16.20
C ASN A 61 10.35 -11.67 -15.02
N ASN A 62 11.64 -11.31 -14.90
CA ASN A 62 12.49 -11.74 -13.80
C ASN A 62 12.03 -11.12 -12.47
N LEU A 63 11.64 -9.83 -12.46
CA LEU A 63 11.05 -9.21 -11.28
C LEU A 63 9.73 -9.87 -10.89
N VAL A 64 8.86 -10.15 -11.87
CA VAL A 64 7.58 -10.85 -11.62
C VAL A 64 7.81 -12.24 -11.04
N GLU A 65 8.80 -12.98 -11.53
CA GLU A 65 9.16 -14.30 -11.00
C GLU A 65 9.66 -14.19 -9.55
N ARG A 66 10.48 -13.18 -9.24
CA ARG A 66 10.95 -12.94 -7.86
C ARG A 66 9.82 -12.56 -6.92
N TRP A 67 8.88 -11.73 -7.34
CA TRP A 67 7.66 -11.45 -6.58
C TRP A 67 6.80 -12.69 -6.39
N THR A 68 6.68 -13.52 -7.43
CA THR A 68 5.94 -14.79 -7.37
C THR A 68 6.57 -15.74 -6.34
N GLU A 69 7.89 -15.86 -6.32
CA GLU A 69 8.60 -16.72 -5.38
C GLU A 69 8.54 -16.17 -3.95
N TYR A 70 8.71 -14.85 -3.78
CA TYR A 70 8.50 -14.16 -2.50
C TYR A 70 7.13 -14.51 -1.88
N VAL A 71 6.07 -14.37 -2.67
CA VAL A 71 4.70 -14.66 -2.22
C VAL A 71 4.51 -16.15 -1.92
N LYS A 72 4.97 -17.03 -2.81
CA LYS A 72 4.88 -18.49 -2.58
C LYS A 72 5.53 -18.93 -1.27
N ASN A 73 6.60 -18.25 -0.86
CA ASN A 73 7.33 -18.53 0.38
C ASN A 73 6.73 -17.90 1.64
N GLY A 74 5.63 -17.17 1.53
CA GLY A 74 4.91 -16.61 2.69
C GLY A 74 4.85 -15.08 2.72
N GLY A 75 5.45 -14.40 1.75
CA GLY A 75 5.37 -12.96 1.63
C GLY A 75 3.97 -12.44 1.29
N HIS A 76 3.62 -11.28 1.82
CA HIS A 76 2.37 -10.58 1.51
C HIS A 76 2.67 -9.40 0.57
N LEU A 77 2.39 -9.59 -0.72
CA LEU A 77 2.65 -8.59 -1.75
C LEU A 77 1.43 -7.71 -2.01
N ILE A 78 1.61 -6.40 -1.96
CA ILE A 78 0.61 -5.41 -2.35
C ILE A 78 1.12 -4.69 -3.61
N LEU A 79 0.42 -4.89 -4.71
CA LEU A 79 0.62 -4.14 -5.95
C LEU A 79 -0.47 -3.08 -6.06
N THR A 80 -0.15 -1.94 -6.67
CA THR A 80 -1.12 -0.86 -6.85
C THR A 80 -1.32 -0.55 -8.32
N CYS A 81 -2.26 0.35 -8.60
CA CYS A 81 -2.58 0.80 -9.94
C CYS A 81 -1.33 1.16 -10.75
N ARG A 82 -1.41 1.03 -12.07
CA ARG A 82 -0.30 1.26 -13.00
C ARG A 82 0.87 0.28 -12.92
N THR A 83 0.87 -0.66 -11.98
CA THR A 83 1.95 -1.68 -11.90
C THR A 83 2.01 -2.51 -13.18
N GLY A 84 3.21 -2.63 -13.76
CA GLY A 84 3.50 -3.55 -14.85
C GLY A 84 2.99 -3.15 -16.23
N GLN A 85 2.54 -1.91 -16.46
CA GLN A 85 2.04 -1.51 -17.78
C GLN A 85 3.10 -1.55 -18.89
N LYS A 86 4.39 -1.46 -18.56
CA LYS A 86 5.47 -1.37 -19.55
C LYS A 86 6.70 -2.22 -19.19
N ASP A 87 7.48 -2.54 -20.22
CA ASP A 87 8.78 -3.19 -20.08
C ASP A 87 9.87 -2.20 -19.60
N ARG A 88 11.08 -2.70 -19.34
CA ARG A 88 12.24 -1.88 -18.92
C ARG A 88 12.66 -0.80 -19.93
N ASN A 89 12.23 -0.91 -21.17
CA ASN A 89 12.50 0.03 -22.25
C ASN A 89 11.36 1.05 -22.41
N ALA A 90 10.41 1.10 -21.45
CA ALA A 90 9.21 1.94 -21.50
C ALA A 90 8.30 1.65 -22.71
N LYS A 91 8.28 0.39 -23.18
CA LYS A 91 7.37 -0.07 -24.23
C LYS A 91 6.19 -0.78 -23.60
N LEU A 92 5.01 -0.59 -24.19
CA LEU A 92 3.87 -1.44 -23.88
C LEU A 92 4.18 -2.89 -24.28
N TRP A 93 3.61 -3.82 -23.55
CA TRP A 93 3.70 -5.24 -23.88
C TRP A 93 2.93 -5.52 -25.17
N GLU A 94 3.43 -6.44 -25.99
CA GLU A 94 2.68 -7.03 -27.11
C GLU A 94 1.66 -8.07 -26.60
N ALA A 95 0.85 -7.65 -25.62
CA ALA A 95 -0.07 -8.46 -24.85
C ALA A 95 -1.15 -7.55 -24.23
N PRO A 96 -2.18 -8.09 -23.56
CA PRO A 96 -3.09 -7.28 -22.75
C PRO A 96 -2.35 -6.37 -21.76
N LEU A 97 -2.98 -5.25 -21.38
CA LEU A 97 -2.37 -4.28 -20.47
C LEU A 97 -1.92 -4.95 -19.16
N ALA A 98 -0.67 -4.70 -18.78
CA ALA A 98 -0.03 -5.30 -17.61
C ALA A 98 -0.04 -6.84 -17.55
N ALA A 99 -0.12 -7.52 -18.71
CA ALA A 99 -0.16 -8.98 -18.80
C ALA A 99 0.87 -9.73 -17.92
N PRO A 100 2.13 -9.29 -17.76
CA PRO A 100 3.10 -10.03 -16.95
C PRO A 100 2.66 -10.28 -15.50
N ILE A 101 1.89 -9.37 -14.89
CA ILE A 101 1.44 -9.52 -13.50
C ILE A 101 0.10 -10.28 -13.35
N HIS A 102 -0.56 -10.62 -14.46
CA HIS A 102 -1.92 -11.19 -14.41
C HIS A 102 -1.99 -12.49 -13.62
N GLN A 103 -1.08 -13.43 -13.90
CA GLN A 103 -1.04 -14.71 -13.19
C GLN A 103 -0.68 -14.55 -11.71
N LEU A 104 0.22 -13.60 -11.39
CA LEU A 104 0.64 -13.30 -10.02
C LEU A 104 -0.51 -12.73 -9.20
N ALA A 105 -1.14 -11.66 -9.69
CA ALA A 105 -2.20 -10.93 -8.99
C ALA A 105 -3.59 -11.55 -9.13
N GLY A 106 -3.77 -12.53 -10.03
CA GLY A 106 -5.08 -13.15 -10.26
C GLY A 106 -6.03 -12.27 -11.06
N ILE A 107 -5.47 -11.56 -12.04
CA ILE A 107 -6.20 -10.70 -12.99
C ILE A 107 -6.51 -11.54 -14.22
N ASN A 108 -7.76 -11.51 -14.68
CA ASN A 108 -8.16 -12.06 -15.97
C ASN A 108 -8.13 -11.00 -17.08
N SER A 109 -8.57 -9.78 -16.78
CA SER A 109 -8.40 -8.62 -17.65
C SER A 109 -8.29 -7.34 -16.83
N LEU A 110 -7.59 -6.36 -17.41
CA LEU A 110 -7.37 -5.04 -16.83
C LEU A 110 -7.47 -4.00 -17.94
N TYR A 111 -8.24 -2.95 -17.68
CA TYR A 111 -8.15 -1.68 -18.38
C TYR A 111 -8.15 -0.55 -17.35
N TYR A 112 -7.91 0.68 -17.77
CA TYR A 112 -7.88 1.82 -16.86
C TYR A 112 -8.80 2.93 -17.34
N ASP A 113 -9.19 3.77 -16.40
CA ASP A 113 -9.88 5.02 -16.60
C ASP A 113 -9.25 6.11 -15.73
N HIS A 114 -9.47 7.36 -16.12
CA HIS A 114 -9.11 8.55 -15.35
C HIS A 114 -10.18 9.60 -15.60
N LEU A 115 -10.59 10.29 -14.53
CA LEU A 115 -11.66 11.27 -14.63
C LEU A 115 -11.10 12.68 -14.89
N PRO A 116 -11.89 13.57 -15.50
CA PRO A 116 -11.62 15.00 -15.44
C PRO A 116 -11.62 15.51 -13.99
N HIS A 117 -10.87 16.57 -13.71
CA HIS A 117 -10.70 17.14 -12.36
C HIS A 117 -11.98 17.59 -11.62
N SER A 118 -13.10 17.65 -12.34
CA SER A 118 -14.41 18.10 -11.86
C SER A 118 -15.35 16.93 -11.55
N LEU A 119 -14.92 15.70 -11.83
CA LEU A 119 -15.69 14.48 -11.62
C LEU A 119 -14.96 13.59 -10.60
N TYR A 120 -15.76 12.98 -9.73
CA TYR A 120 -15.31 12.02 -8.74
C TYR A 120 -16.09 10.73 -8.95
N GLY A 121 -15.37 9.62 -9.01
CA GLY A 121 -15.93 8.28 -8.97
C GLY A 121 -15.95 7.77 -7.53
N LYS A 122 -16.61 6.63 -7.33
CA LYS A 122 -16.78 6.00 -6.03
C LYS A 122 -16.39 4.53 -6.06
N VAL A 123 -15.82 4.06 -4.96
CA VAL A 123 -15.49 2.64 -4.72
C VAL A 123 -16.09 2.23 -3.38
N ASP A 124 -16.80 1.12 -3.36
CA ASP A 124 -17.34 0.51 -2.14
C ASP A 124 -16.33 -0.51 -1.59
N PHE A 125 -16.02 -0.43 -0.30
CA PHE A 125 -15.25 -1.43 0.45
C PHE A 125 -15.87 -1.62 1.83
N GLY A 126 -16.42 -2.82 2.08
CA GLY A 126 -17.26 -3.05 3.26
C GLY A 126 -18.55 -2.25 3.18
N ASP A 127 -18.88 -1.54 4.26
CA ASP A 127 -20.06 -0.66 4.37
C ASP A 127 -19.73 0.82 4.06
N GLU A 128 -18.49 1.11 3.65
CA GLU A 128 -17.99 2.46 3.40
C GLU A 128 -17.76 2.72 1.90
N GLU A 129 -17.89 3.98 1.50
CA GLU A 129 -17.71 4.46 0.14
C GLU A 129 -16.53 5.46 0.09
N TYR A 130 -15.66 5.30 -0.91
CA TYR A 130 -14.43 6.07 -1.06
C TYR A 130 -14.41 6.80 -2.40
N ALA A 131 -14.09 8.09 -2.37
CA ALA A 131 -13.99 8.93 -3.56
C ALA A 131 -12.61 8.82 -4.22
N TRP A 132 -12.61 8.86 -5.55
CA TRP A 132 -11.38 8.93 -6.35
C TRP A 132 -11.61 9.82 -7.57
N ASN A 133 -10.57 10.52 -8.01
CA ASN A 133 -10.65 11.31 -9.25
C ASN A 133 -9.48 11.08 -10.21
N ASN A 134 -8.41 10.44 -9.74
CA ASN A 134 -7.15 10.38 -10.48
C ASN A 134 -7.04 9.15 -11.37
N TRP A 135 -7.07 7.95 -10.78
CA TRP A 135 -6.80 6.71 -11.49
C TRP A 135 -7.69 5.55 -11.02
N ALA A 136 -8.18 4.77 -11.98
CA ALA A 136 -8.93 3.55 -11.75
C ALA A 136 -8.49 2.45 -12.72
N ASP A 137 -7.77 1.44 -12.23
CA ASP A 137 -7.61 0.17 -12.94
C ASP A 137 -8.84 -0.70 -12.65
N VAL A 138 -9.63 -0.96 -13.70
CA VAL A 138 -10.85 -1.77 -13.65
C VAL A 138 -10.51 -3.21 -13.96
N LEU A 139 -10.79 -4.09 -12.99
CA LEU A 139 -10.30 -5.46 -12.97
C LEU A 139 -11.45 -6.45 -13.21
N THR A 140 -11.17 -7.46 -14.04
CA THR A 140 -11.91 -8.73 -14.00
C THR A 140 -11.05 -9.75 -13.26
N PRO A 141 -11.49 -10.27 -12.10
CA PRO A 141 -10.72 -11.26 -11.35
C PRO A 141 -10.68 -12.61 -12.08
N ALA A 142 -9.58 -13.33 -11.94
CA ALA A 142 -9.49 -14.73 -12.31
C ALA A 142 -10.26 -15.62 -11.29
N ALA A 143 -10.55 -16.86 -11.67
CA ALA A 143 -11.18 -17.82 -10.77
C ALA A 143 -10.32 -18.07 -9.53
N GLY A 144 -10.92 -18.03 -8.33
CA GLY A 144 -10.22 -18.18 -7.05
C GLY A 144 -9.55 -16.91 -6.54
N THR A 145 -9.80 -15.75 -7.17
CA THR A 145 -9.41 -14.44 -6.67
C THR A 145 -10.62 -13.77 -6.01
N ASP A 146 -10.45 -13.32 -4.77
CA ASP A 146 -11.45 -12.59 -4.03
C ASP A 146 -11.52 -11.13 -4.49
N VAL A 147 -12.74 -10.58 -4.51
CA VAL A 147 -12.98 -9.15 -4.74
C VAL A 147 -13.25 -8.51 -3.41
N TRP A 148 -12.43 -7.53 -3.04
CA TRP A 148 -12.53 -6.80 -1.78
C TRP A 148 -13.28 -5.50 -1.93
N ALA A 149 -13.06 -4.78 -3.04
CA ALA A 149 -13.70 -3.51 -3.33
C ALA A 149 -14.22 -3.47 -4.77
N VAL A 150 -15.34 -2.76 -4.98
CA VAL A 150 -15.99 -2.63 -6.29
C VAL A 150 -16.27 -1.17 -6.62
N TYR A 151 -16.23 -0.81 -7.91
CA TYR A 151 -16.66 0.53 -8.33
C TYR A 151 -18.17 0.69 -8.13
N ALA A 152 -18.58 1.78 -7.48
CA ALA A 152 -19.98 2.04 -7.12
C ALA A 152 -20.75 2.80 -8.23
N ASP A 153 -20.02 3.38 -9.18
CA ASP A 153 -20.53 4.23 -10.25
C ASP A 153 -19.76 4.06 -11.59
N GLN A 154 -19.97 5.00 -12.52
CA GLN A 154 -19.48 4.97 -13.90
C GLN A 154 -19.99 3.77 -14.73
N PHE A 155 -19.52 3.64 -15.97
CA PHE A 155 -19.96 2.55 -16.88
C PHE A 155 -19.47 1.16 -16.46
N TYR A 156 -18.59 1.09 -15.44
CA TYR A 156 -18.02 -0.13 -14.86
C TYR A 156 -18.49 -0.40 -13.43
N LYS A 157 -19.62 0.19 -13.02
CA LYS A 157 -20.26 -0.14 -11.74
C LYS A 157 -20.35 -1.66 -11.53
N GLY A 158 -19.87 -2.12 -10.37
CA GLY A 158 -19.82 -3.53 -9.98
C GLY A 158 -18.56 -4.27 -10.42
N ALA A 159 -17.69 -3.67 -11.23
CA ALA A 159 -16.38 -4.24 -11.53
C ALA A 159 -15.43 -4.11 -10.33
N ALA A 160 -14.42 -4.99 -10.26
CA ALA A 160 -13.49 -5.01 -9.14
C ALA A 160 -12.49 -3.85 -9.22
N SER A 161 -12.31 -3.17 -8.08
CA SER A 161 -11.26 -2.16 -7.85
C SER A 161 -10.10 -2.75 -7.04
N VAL A 162 -10.42 -3.58 -6.05
CA VAL A 162 -9.41 -4.27 -5.22
C VAL A 162 -9.66 -5.77 -5.29
N ILE A 163 -8.62 -6.52 -5.63
CA ILE A 163 -8.64 -7.98 -5.66
C ILE A 163 -7.56 -8.55 -4.73
N HIS A 164 -7.84 -9.72 -4.18
CA HIS A 164 -6.94 -10.41 -3.27
C HIS A 164 -6.93 -11.90 -3.57
N ARG A 165 -5.78 -12.55 -3.44
CA ARG A 165 -5.69 -14.01 -3.51
C ARG A 165 -4.55 -14.58 -2.70
N ARG A 166 -4.72 -15.83 -2.30
CA ARG A 166 -3.64 -16.66 -1.79
C ARG A 166 -2.80 -17.20 -2.95
N LEU A 167 -1.49 -17.30 -2.73
CA LEU A 167 -0.56 -17.93 -3.67
C LEU A 167 0.57 -18.61 -2.88
N GLY A 168 0.61 -19.94 -2.89
CA GLY A 168 1.51 -20.69 -2.02
C GLY A 168 1.18 -20.42 -0.55
N LYS A 169 2.17 -19.96 0.22
CA LYS A 169 2.01 -19.66 1.65
C LYS A 169 1.62 -18.21 1.95
N GLY A 170 1.74 -17.31 0.96
CA GLY A 170 1.49 -15.87 1.12
C GLY A 170 0.27 -15.40 0.33
N THR A 171 0.19 -14.09 0.15
CA THR A 171 -0.93 -13.43 -0.52
C THR A 171 -0.48 -12.37 -1.51
N VAL A 172 -1.31 -12.12 -2.52
CA VAL A 172 -1.20 -10.95 -3.40
C VAL A 172 -2.48 -10.14 -3.30
N THR A 173 -2.35 -8.85 -3.01
CA THR A 173 -3.43 -7.87 -3.09
C THR A 173 -3.09 -6.88 -4.20
N TYR A 174 -4.05 -6.58 -5.07
CA TYR A 174 -3.92 -5.55 -6.09
C TYR A 174 -4.94 -4.44 -5.83
N ILE A 175 -4.47 -3.21 -5.68
CA ILE A 175 -5.29 -2.01 -5.42
C ILE A 175 -5.35 -1.18 -6.70
N GLY A 176 -6.45 -1.25 -7.44
CA GLY A 176 -6.61 -0.61 -8.75
C GLY A 176 -7.01 0.86 -8.71
N THR A 177 -7.61 1.33 -7.62
CA THR A 177 -7.98 2.75 -7.47
C THR A 177 -6.92 3.52 -6.68
N ASP A 178 -6.68 4.77 -7.09
CA ASP A 178 -5.96 5.78 -6.31
C ASP A 178 -6.97 6.77 -5.70
N THR A 179 -7.33 6.61 -4.42
CA THR A 179 -8.34 7.47 -3.77
C THR A 179 -7.76 8.79 -3.28
N ASP A 180 -8.55 9.85 -3.21
CA ASP A 180 -7.97 11.18 -3.01
C ASP A 180 -7.38 11.38 -1.59
N ASP A 181 -7.96 10.70 -0.59
CA ASP A 181 -7.55 10.79 0.81
C ASP A 181 -6.76 9.58 1.32
N GLY A 182 -6.64 8.53 0.51
CA GLY A 182 -5.92 7.31 0.83
C GLY A 182 -6.57 6.41 1.88
N LYS A 183 -7.82 6.66 2.26
CA LYS A 183 -8.50 5.86 3.28
C LYS A 183 -8.81 4.44 2.79
N LEU A 184 -9.19 4.26 1.53
CA LEU A 184 -9.39 2.92 0.97
C LEU A 184 -8.09 2.10 1.06
N GLU A 185 -6.99 2.69 0.62
CA GLU A 185 -5.65 2.09 0.67
C GLU A 185 -5.29 1.71 2.10
N LYS A 186 -5.55 2.59 3.08
CA LYS A 186 -5.33 2.30 4.50
C LYS A 186 -6.14 1.09 4.96
N GLU A 187 -7.44 1.06 4.70
CA GLU A 187 -8.30 -0.05 5.14
C GLU A 187 -7.92 -1.39 4.47
N VAL A 188 -7.58 -1.36 3.18
CA VAL A 188 -7.13 -2.55 2.45
C VAL A 188 -5.81 -3.07 3.01
N VAL A 189 -4.82 -2.20 3.24
CA VAL A 189 -3.53 -2.62 3.81
C VAL A 189 -3.71 -3.11 5.25
N ARG A 190 -4.57 -2.47 6.05
CA ARG A 190 -4.92 -2.96 7.40
C ARG A 190 -5.46 -4.38 7.34
N ARG A 191 -6.42 -4.65 6.45
CA ARG A 191 -6.98 -5.99 6.27
C ARG A 191 -5.92 -7.02 5.88
N VAL A 192 -4.94 -6.66 5.06
CA VAL A 192 -3.81 -7.55 4.73
C VAL A 192 -2.99 -7.91 5.98
N TYR A 193 -2.71 -6.93 6.85
CA TYR A 193 -2.00 -7.15 8.11
C TYR A 193 -2.81 -8.03 9.08
N GLU A 194 -4.11 -7.75 9.22
CA GLU A 194 -5.03 -8.52 10.07
C GLU A 194 -5.16 -9.97 9.61
N GLU A 195 -5.32 -10.24 8.31
CA GLU A 195 -5.39 -11.60 7.77
C GLU A 195 -4.06 -12.37 7.94
N ALA A 196 -2.93 -11.65 8.04
CA ALA A 196 -1.62 -12.19 8.38
C ALA A 196 -1.38 -12.34 9.90
N GLY A 197 -2.32 -11.89 10.75
CA GLY A 197 -2.21 -11.94 12.20
C GLY A 197 -1.22 -10.94 12.79
N VAL A 198 -0.91 -9.85 12.06
CA VAL A 198 0.00 -8.79 12.49
C VAL A 198 -0.83 -7.58 12.93
N PRO A 199 -0.75 -7.15 14.21
CA PRO A 199 -1.51 -6.01 14.69
C PRO A 199 -1.00 -4.71 14.08
N THR A 200 -1.91 -3.76 13.85
CA THR A 200 -1.62 -2.40 13.42
C THR A 200 -2.17 -1.39 14.43
N GLU A 201 -1.48 -0.27 14.61
CA GLU A 201 -2.02 0.86 15.36
C GLU A 201 -2.84 1.81 14.45
N ASP A 202 -3.48 2.81 15.05
CA ASP A 202 -4.10 3.92 14.31
C ASP A 202 -3.63 5.24 14.90
N LEU A 203 -2.36 5.57 14.64
CA LEU A 203 -1.76 6.79 15.14
C LEU A 203 -2.36 8.03 14.44
N PRO A 204 -2.67 9.09 15.20
CA PRO A 204 -3.12 10.36 14.63
C PRO A 204 -2.11 10.93 13.63
N TYR A 205 -2.60 11.67 12.64
CA TYR A 205 -1.72 12.39 11.71
C TYR A 205 -0.75 13.30 12.47
N GLY A 206 0.53 13.20 12.16
CA GLY A 206 1.60 13.95 12.84
C GLY A 206 2.14 13.27 14.11
N VAL A 207 1.57 12.14 14.54
CA VAL A 207 2.19 11.28 15.56
C VAL A 207 2.95 10.17 14.86
N VAL A 208 4.19 9.96 15.27
CA VAL A 208 5.06 8.90 14.73
C VAL A 208 5.56 8.06 15.88
N LYS A 209 5.52 6.73 15.73
CA LYS A 209 6.10 5.75 16.64
C LYS A 209 7.05 4.85 15.85
N GLU A 210 8.28 4.74 16.33
CA GLU A 210 9.33 3.93 15.71
C GLU A 210 9.96 3.02 16.75
N TRP A 211 10.44 1.86 16.30
CA TRP A 211 11.32 1.00 17.08
C TRP A 211 12.74 1.07 16.52
N ARG A 212 13.73 1.24 17.40
CA ARG A 212 15.15 1.27 17.03
C ARG A 212 16.02 0.72 18.14
N ASP A 213 16.80 -0.31 17.83
CA ASP A 213 17.84 -0.87 18.70
C ASP A 213 17.36 -1.20 20.14
N GLY A 214 16.12 -1.69 20.27
CA GLY A 214 15.51 -2.05 21.56
C GLY A 214 14.76 -0.91 22.26
N PHE A 215 14.65 0.26 21.64
CA PHE A 215 13.92 1.41 22.14
C PHE A 215 12.75 1.75 21.23
N TYR A 216 11.62 2.06 21.84
CA TYR A 216 10.52 2.73 21.16
C TYR A 216 10.65 4.23 21.34
N ILE A 217 10.42 4.96 20.25
CA ILE A 217 10.48 6.42 20.21
C ILE A 217 9.15 6.88 19.61
N ALA A 218 8.40 7.70 20.36
CA ALA A 218 7.24 8.37 19.82
C ALA A 218 7.37 9.89 19.86
N LEU A 219 6.96 10.53 18.77
CA LEU A 219 7.12 11.94 18.49
C LEU A 219 5.75 12.54 18.14
N ASN A 220 5.44 13.70 18.70
CA ASN A 220 4.24 14.46 18.38
C ASN A 220 4.60 15.70 17.57
N TYR A 221 4.38 15.67 16.25
CA TYR A 221 4.54 16.83 15.36
C TYR A 221 3.29 17.71 15.26
N THR A 222 2.23 17.40 16.01
CA THR A 222 1.00 18.21 16.04
C THR A 222 1.13 19.37 17.01
N SER A 223 0.20 20.33 16.90
CA SER A 223 0.07 21.45 17.84
C SER A 223 -0.80 21.13 19.05
N ASP A 224 -1.38 19.93 19.09
CA ASP A 224 -2.27 19.45 20.14
C ASP A 224 -1.55 18.43 21.03
N ILE A 225 -2.06 18.25 22.24
CA ILE A 225 -1.59 17.18 23.12
C ILE A 225 -2.09 15.85 22.54
N GLN A 226 -1.17 14.89 22.45
CA GLN A 226 -1.47 13.52 22.01
C GLN A 226 -1.19 12.55 23.14
N GLU A 227 -1.90 11.43 23.15
CA GLU A 227 -1.68 10.35 24.10
C GLU A 227 -1.32 9.09 23.34
N ILE A 228 -0.26 8.40 23.78
CA ILE A 228 0.19 7.17 23.14
C ILE A 228 0.14 6.00 24.10
N ALA A 229 -0.27 4.84 23.60
CA ALA A 229 -0.25 3.61 24.36
C ALA A 229 1.20 3.14 24.58
N ILE A 230 1.56 3.02 25.86
CA ILE A 230 2.83 2.44 26.32
C ILE A 230 2.47 1.29 27.26
N PRO A 231 3.03 0.08 27.11
CA PRO A 231 2.76 -1.03 28.02
C PRO A 231 3.10 -0.67 29.47
N ASP A 232 2.27 -1.11 30.43
CA ASP A 232 2.45 -0.79 31.86
C ASP A 232 3.80 -1.28 32.42
N GLU A 233 4.30 -2.39 31.89
CA GLU A 233 5.59 -2.98 32.27
C GLU A 233 6.81 -2.29 31.64
N ALA A 234 6.60 -1.37 30.70
CA ALA A 234 7.68 -0.65 30.02
C ALA A 234 8.41 0.31 30.96
N GLU A 235 9.70 0.50 30.72
CA GLU A 235 10.50 1.51 31.41
C GLU A 235 10.63 2.75 30.53
N ILE A 236 9.93 3.82 30.91
CA ILE A 236 10.05 5.14 30.26
C ILE A 236 11.39 5.75 30.66
N LEU A 237 12.19 6.12 29.66
CA LEU A 237 13.52 6.71 29.82
C LEU A 237 13.48 8.24 29.65
N ILE A 238 12.64 8.73 28.75
CA ILE A 238 12.47 10.15 28.43
C ILE A 238 10.98 10.43 28.23
N GLY A 239 10.48 11.54 28.77
CA GLY A 239 9.13 12.04 28.49
C GLY A 239 8.03 11.30 29.26
N SER A 240 6.82 11.29 28.70
CA SER A 240 5.65 10.60 29.24
C SER A 240 4.67 10.22 28.13
N ALA A 241 3.74 9.29 28.39
CA ALA A 241 2.71 8.87 27.44
C ALA A 241 1.83 10.03 26.92
N ARG A 242 1.66 11.07 27.74
CA ARG A 242 1.01 12.33 27.33
C ARG A 242 2.05 13.23 26.65
N LEU A 243 2.04 13.22 25.31
CA LEU A 243 2.95 13.99 24.46
C LEU A 243 2.42 15.41 24.26
N GLU A 244 3.14 16.39 24.80
CA GLU A 244 2.95 17.80 24.46
C GLU A 244 3.24 18.08 22.97
N PRO A 245 2.82 19.23 22.44
CA PRO A 245 3.22 19.67 21.09
C PRO A 245 4.75 19.67 20.93
N ALA A 246 5.25 19.11 19.83
CA ALA A 246 6.69 18.85 19.60
C ALA A 246 7.36 17.97 20.67
N GLY A 247 6.58 17.21 21.44
CA GLY A 247 7.05 16.32 22.49
C GLY A 247 7.62 15.01 21.98
N VAL A 248 8.44 14.37 22.81
CA VAL A 248 9.02 13.06 22.58
C VAL A 248 8.91 12.19 23.82
N VAL A 249 8.63 10.90 23.63
CA VAL A 249 8.73 9.86 24.66
C VAL A 249 9.59 8.73 24.14
N VAL A 250 10.48 8.23 24.99
CA VAL A 250 11.36 7.09 24.70
C VAL A 250 11.19 6.07 25.82
N TRP A 251 10.91 4.82 25.45
CA TRP A 251 10.78 3.72 26.40
C TRP A 251 11.43 2.46 25.87
N LYS A 252 11.70 1.52 26.79
CA LYS A 252 12.07 0.14 26.46
C LYS A 252 11.04 -0.80 27.06
N GLU A 253 10.64 -1.80 26.31
CA GLU A 253 9.78 -2.86 26.82
C GLU A 253 10.65 -3.89 27.56
N LYS A 254 10.17 -4.38 28.71
CA LYS A 254 10.88 -5.46 29.40
C LYS A 254 10.73 -6.71 28.56
N THR A 255 11.84 -7.19 28.01
CA THR A 255 11.86 -8.48 27.32
C THR A 255 11.44 -9.54 28.34
N ASN A 256 10.29 -10.17 28.13
CA ASN A 256 9.98 -11.41 28.84
C ASN A 256 11.10 -12.39 28.49
N LYS A 257 11.86 -12.80 29.51
CA LYS A 257 12.86 -13.87 29.41
C LYS A 257 12.20 -15.20 29.05
#